data_AF-D4YRR9-F1
#
_entry.id   AF-D4YRR9-F1
#
_cell.length_a   1.000
_cell.length_b   1.000
_cell.length_c   1.000
_cell.angle_alpha   90.00
_cell.angle_beta   90.00
_cell.angle_gamma   90.00
#
_symmetry.space_group_name_H-M   'P 1'
#
loop_
_entity.id
_entity.type
_entity.pdbx_description
1 polymer ?
#
loop_
_entity_poly.entity_id
_entity_poly.type
_entity_poly.pdbx_seq_one_letter_code
_entity_poly.pdbx_strand_id
1 'polypeptide(L)'
;MAQRQIQQNIHPAIKTKLPSIKRYKHIYIDFPTWWMQPLMIIHTLFDRYNFRGKTIVPFTTSMSTPMLYIRQMAQPYNATVLNGYRYTGSNTGLRNWLQGLNLIK
;
A
#
# COMPACT_ATOMS: atom_id res chain seq x y z
N MET A 1 -8.51 -12.97 15.09
CA MET A 1 -7.71 -13.58 14.00
C MET A 1 -6.58 -12.65 13.54
N ALA A 2 -6.86 -11.44 13.04
CA ALA A 2 -5.81 -10.51 12.61
C ALA A 2 -4.88 -10.01 13.74
N GLN A 3 -5.42 -9.76 14.94
CA GLN A 3 -4.58 -9.38 16.10
C GLN A 3 -3.53 -10.46 16.44
N ARG A 4 -3.89 -11.75 16.39
CA ARG A 4 -2.93 -12.85 16.60
C ARG A 4 -1.86 -12.87 15.51
N GLN A 5 -2.23 -12.59 14.26
CA GLN A 5 -1.27 -12.55 13.16
C GLN A 5 -0.22 -11.45 13.37
N ILE A 6 -0.64 -10.27 13.83
CA ILE A 6 0.29 -9.18 14.16
C ILE A 6 1.20 -9.59 15.32
N GLN A 7 0.63 -10.08 16.43
CA GLN A 7 1.40 -10.47 17.62
C GLN A 7 2.40 -11.59 17.37
N GLN A 8 2.07 -12.53 16.49
CA GLN A 8 2.89 -13.70 16.18
C GLN A 8 3.70 -13.55 14.88
N ASN A 9 3.69 -12.35 14.27
CA ASN A 9 4.30 -12.08 12.97
C ASN A 9 3.96 -13.13 11.89
N ILE A 10 2.69 -13.56 11.84
CA ILE A 10 2.22 -14.54 10.88
C ILE A 10 1.88 -13.82 9.58
N HIS A 11 2.55 -14.21 8.49
CA HIS A 11 2.33 -13.68 7.15
C HIS A 11 1.32 -14.59 6.42
N PRO A 12 0.01 -14.24 6.40
CA PRO A 12 -1.02 -15.11 5.86
C PRO A 12 -0.87 -15.28 4.35
N ALA A 13 -0.98 -16.51 3.87
CA ALA A 13 -0.91 -16.81 2.45
C ALA A 13 -2.01 -16.07 1.66
N ILE A 14 -1.61 -15.34 0.61
CA ILE A 14 -2.56 -14.85 -0.40
C ILE A 14 -3.06 -16.06 -1.18
N LYS A 15 -4.37 -16.31 -1.11
CA LYS A 15 -5.03 -17.49 -1.71
C LYS A 15 -4.84 -17.55 -3.22
N THR A 16 -4.86 -16.40 -3.88
CA THR A 16 -4.70 -16.28 -5.33
C THR A 16 -3.28 -15.86 -5.69
N LYS A 17 -2.79 -16.38 -6.82
CA LYS A 17 -1.55 -15.89 -7.43
C LYS A 17 -1.87 -14.60 -8.17
N LEU A 18 -1.29 -13.48 -7.77
CA LEU A 18 -1.44 -12.24 -8.52
C LEU A 18 -0.59 -12.32 -9.79
N PRO A 19 -1.03 -11.67 -10.88
CA PRO A 19 -0.20 -11.53 -12.07
C PRO A 19 1.12 -10.82 -11.73
N SER A 20 2.15 -11.08 -12.53
CA SER A 20 3.46 -10.44 -12.37
C SER A 20 3.33 -8.93 -12.37
N ILE A 21 3.84 -8.29 -11.32
CA ILE A 21 3.84 -6.83 -11.20
C ILE A 21 4.98 -6.15 -11.98
N LYS A 22 5.84 -6.92 -12.67
CA LYS A 22 7.05 -6.40 -13.33
C LYS A 22 6.74 -5.28 -14.32
N ARG A 23 5.64 -5.41 -15.09
CA ARG A 23 5.21 -4.45 -16.12
C ARG A 23 4.71 -3.11 -15.59
N TYR A 24 4.43 -3.02 -14.29
CA TYR A 24 3.85 -1.81 -13.69
C TYR A 24 4.92 -0.96 -13.03
N LYS A 25 4.93 0.33 -13.37
CA LYS A 25 5.74 1.37 -12.73
C LYS A 25 5.06 1.89 -11.45
N HIS A 26 3.75 2.13 -11.51
CA HIS A 26 2.96 2.63 -10.39
C HIS A 26 2.11 1.49 -9.81
N ILE A 27 2.18 1.28 -8.49
CA ILE A 27 1.39 0.30 -7.75
C ILE A 27 0.56 1.04 -6.71
N TYR A 28 -0.76 1.02 -6.88
CA TYR A 28 -1.69 1.58 -5.92
C TYR A 28 -2.00 0.52 -4.85
N ILE A 29 -1.87 0.87 -3.58
CA ILE A 29 -2.10 -0.07 -2.47
C ILE A 29 -3.08 0.57 -1.49
N ASP A 30 -4.20 -0.09 -1.28
CA ASP A 30 -5.16 0.20 -0.21
C ASP A 30 -5.28 -0.99 0.72
N PHE A 31 -5.51 -0.65 1.98
CA PHE A 31 -5.75 -1.61 3.04
C PHE A 31 -6.45 -0.91 4.20
N PRO A 32 -7.36 -1.62 4.88
CA PRO A 32 -7.95 -1.12 6.10
C PRO A 32 -6.88 -1.03 7.19
N THR A 33 -6.97 0.02 8.00
CA THR A 33 -6.03 0.28 9.09
C THR A 33 -6.53 -0.32 10.38
N TRP A 34 -5.87 -1.35 10.88
CA TRP A 34 -6.17 -1.91 12.18
C TRP A 34 -4.98 -1.65 13.10
N TRP A 35 -5.22 -1.03 14.26
CA TRP A 35 -4.18 -0.78 15.26
C TRP A 35 -2.98 0.02 14.71
N MET A 36 -3.25 1.02 13.87
CA MET A 36 -2.23 1.91 13.29
C MET A 36 -1.23 1.24 12.33
N GLN A 37 -1.44 -0.03 11.95
CA GLN A 37 -0.55 -0.78 11.06
C GLN A 37 -1.32 -1.46 9.91
N PRO A 38 -0.70 -1.68 8.74
CA PRO A 38 -1.20 -2.63 7.74
C PRO A 38 -1.39 -4.04 8.31
N LEU A 39 -2.45 -4.71 7.85
CA LEU A 39 -2.64 -6.16 8.06
C LEU A 39 -1.42 -6.95 7.54
N MET A 40 -1.13 -8.09 8.18
CA MET A 40 -0.01 -8.97 7.81
C MET A 40 -0.06 -9.47 6.36
N ILE A 41 -1.23 -9.44 5.71
CA ILE A 41 -1.35 -9.78 4.28
C ILE A 41 -0.57 -8.80 3.39
N ILE A 42 -0.41 -7.54 3.81
CA ILE A 42 0.41 -6.57 3.09
C ILE A 42 1.89 -6.94 3.21
N HIS A 43 2.35 -7.40 4.38
CA HIS A 43 3.70 -7.95 4.51
C HIS A 43 3.91 -9.13 3.55
N THR A 44 2.93 -10.03 3.44
CA THR A 44 2.99 -11.14 2.48
C THR A 44 3.08 -10.65 1.02
N LEU A 45 2.47 -9.51 0.69
CA LEU A 45 2.61 -8.88 -0.63
C LEU A 45 4.06 -8.41 -0.86
N PHE A 46 4.67 -7.75 0.12
CA PHE A 46 6.07 -7.31 0.03
C PHE A 46 7.04 -8.50 -0.04
N ASP A 47 6.78 -9.60 0.65
CA ASP A 47 7.62 -10.81 0.56
C ASP A 47 7.55 -11.48 -0.81
N ARG A 48 6.36 -11.52 -1.42
CA ARG A 48 6.11 -12.28 -2.65
C ARG A 48 6.50 -11.53 -3.92
N TYR A 49 6.58 -10.20 -3.88
CA TYR A 49 6.77 -9.39 -5.08
C TYR A 49 7.89 -8.37 -4.92
N ASN A 50 8.68 -8.20 -5.99
CA ASN A 50 9.77 -7.22 -5.99
C ASN A 50 9.26 -5.82 -6.36
N PHE A 51 9.34 -4.91 -5.39
CA PHE A 51 8.98 -3.50 -5.55
C PHE A 51 10.12 -2.59 -6.01
N ARG A 52 11.31 -3.14 -6.32
CA ARG A 52 12.47 -2.34 -6.74
C ARG A 52 12.19 -1.50 -7.97
N GLY A 53 12.53 -0.21 -7.86
CA GLY A 53 12.33 0.79 -8.93
C GLY A 53 10.85 1.11 -9.22
N LYS A 54 9.92 0.68 -8.37
CA LYS A 54 8.49 0.99 -8.51
C LYS A 54 8.10 2.18 -7.66
N THR A 55 7.03 2.83 -8.08
CA THR A 55 6.36 3.89 -7.34
C THR A 55 5.12 3.33 -6.66
N ILE A 56 5.10 3.30 -5.34
CA ILE A 56 3.95 2.88 -4.52
C ILE A 56 3.10 4.11 -4.21
N VAL A 57 1.81 4.01 -4.48
CA VAL A 57 0.82 5.06 -4.24
C VAL A 57 -0.18 4.56 -3.19
N PRO A 58 0.07 4.84 -1.90
CA PRO A 58 -0.81 4.38 -0.84
C PRO A 58 -2.10 5.20 -0.83
N PHE A 59 -3.24 4.53 -0.66
CA PHE A 59 -4.50 5.21 -0.36
C PHE A 59 -5.23 4.46 0.76
N THR A 60 -6.14 5.15 1.44
CA THR A 60 -6.93 4.55 2.51
C THR A 60 -8.30 5.17 2.59
N THR A 61 -9.30 4.42 3.07
CA THR A 61 -10.60 4.97 3.47
C THR A 61 -10.65 5.33 4.96
N SER A 62 -9.62 4.91 5.72
CA SER A 62 -9.50 5.07 7.18
C SER A 62 -8.50 6.18 7.59
N MET A 63 -8.24 6.35 8.90
CA MET A 63 -7.34 7.40 9.41
C MET A 63 -5.89 7.28 8.89
N SER A 64 -5.13 8.37 8.96
CA SER A 64 -3.89 8.68 8.22
C SER A 64 -2.61 7.92 8.61
N THR A 65 -2.57 7.25 9.76
CA THR A 65 -1.39 6.51 10.26
C THR A 65 -0.73 5.46 9.34
N PRO A 66 -1.44 4.77 8.42
CA PRO A 66 -0.88 3.67 7.60
C PRO A 66 0.24 4.06 6.65
N MET A 67 0.27 5.32 6.24
CA MET A 67 1.13 5.79 5.16
C MET A 67 2.61 5.71 5.57
N LEU A 68 2.93 5.86 6.85
CA LEU A 68 4.30 5.73 7.36
C LEU A 68 4.80 4.28 7.30
N TYR A 69 3.96 3.30 7.63
CA TYR A 69 4.33 1.89 7.59
C TYR A 69 4.62 1.38 6.18
N ILE A 70 3.83 1.81 5.18
CA ILE A 70 4.15 1.48 3.78
C ILE A 70 5.51 2.04 3.38
N ARG A 71 5.85 3.27 3.81
CA ARG A 71 7.18 3.85 3.54
C ARG A 71 8.29 2.98 4.12
N GLN A 72 8.12 2.45 5.34
CA GLN A 72 9.09 1.56 5.97
C GLN A 72 9.24 0.22 5.22
N MET A 73 8.12 -0.43 4.88
CA MET A 73 8.15 -1.70 4.12
C MET A 73 8.76 -1.54 2.71
N ALA A 74 8.65 -0.35 2.13
CA ALA A 74 9.21 -0.02 0.82
C ALA A 74 10.72 0.29 0.83
N GLN A 75 11.30 0.66 1.98
CA GLN A 75 12.72 1.05 2.09
C GLN A 75 13.68 -0.02 1.55
N PRO A 76 13.56 -1.31 1.91
CA PRO A 76 14.51 -2.35 1.44
C PRO A 76 14.47 -2.56 -0.08
N TYR A 77 13.40 -2.11 -0.72
CA TYR A 77 13.22 -2.20 -2.17
C TYR A 77 13.67 -0.94 -2.90
N ASN A 78 14.14 0.11 -2.21
CA ASN A 78 14.39 1.41 -2.84
C ASN A 78 13.20 1.86 -3.71
N ALA A 79 11.98 1.56 -3.25
CA ALA A 79 10.75 1.90 -3.96
C ALA A 79 10.33 3.32 -3.56
N THR A 80 9.91 4.12 -4.55
CA THR A 80 9.43 5.48 -4.28
C THR A 80 8.02 5.39 -3.72
N VAL A 81 7.77 6.01 -2.56
CA VAL A 81 6.42 6.08 -2.00
C VAL A 81 5.91 7.51 -2.11
N LEU A 82 4.80 7.70 -2.84
CA LEU A 82 4.17 9.01 -2.97
C LEU A 82 3.36 9.38 -1.73
N ASN A 83 2.99 10.66 -1.63
CA ASN A 83 2.06 11.12 -0.59
C ASN A 83 0.71 10.44 -0.79
N GLY A 84 0.29 9.69 0.22
CA GLY A 84 -0.95 8.93 0.15
C GLY A 84 -2.19 9.80 0.26
N TYR A 85 -3.34 9.22 -0.09
CA TYR A 85 -4.62 9.91 -0.05
C TYR A 85 -5.64 9.17 0.80
N ARG A 86 -6.37 9.92 1.61
CA ARG A 86 -7.53 9.41 2.32
C ARG A 86 -8.77 9.65 1.46
N TYR A 87 -9.37 8.59 0.94
CA TYR A 87 -10.63 8.70 0.21
C TYR A 87 -11.80 8.86 1.19
N THR A 88 -12.51 9.98 1.06
CA THR A 88 -13.66 10.37 1.91
C THR A 88 -14.98 10.38 1.16
N GLY A 89 -15.04 9.82 -0.06
CA GLY A 89 -16.24 9.82 -0.91
C GLY A 89 -16.32 10.96 -1.93
N SER A 90 -15.33 11.86 -1.99
CA SER A 90 -15.28 12.94 -2.98
C SER A 90 -14.32 12.62 -4.14
N ASN A 91 -14.87 12.56 -5.35
CA ASN A 91 -14.09 12.34 -6.57
C ASN A 91 -13.30 13.58 -7.02
N THR A 92 -13.73 14.78 -6.63
CA THR A 92 -13.01 16.02 -6.92
C THR A 92 -11.67 16.06 -6.21
N GLY A 93 -11.64 15.74 -4.91
CA GLY A 93 -10.40 15.67 -4.15
C GLY A 93 -9.47 14.57 -4.66
N LEU A 94 -10.03 13.42 -5.06
CA LEU A 94 -9.27 12.32 -5.65
C LEU A 94 -8.59 12.75 -6.95
N ARG A 95 -9.31 13.43 -7.85
CA ARG A 95 -8.74 13.95 -9.11
C ARG A 95 -7.64 14.97 -8.86
N ASN A 96 -7.87 15.93 -7.98
CA ASN A 96 -6.88 16.97 -7.66
C ASN A 96 -5.59 16.35 -7.09
N TRP A 97 -5.72 15.35 -6.22
CA TRP A 97 -4.56 14.63 -5.68
C TRP A 97 -3.81 13.86 -6.76
N LEU A 98 -4.51 13.13 -7.63
CA LEU A 98 -3.88 12.40 -8.73
C LEU A 98 -3.17 13.34 -9.73
N GLN A 99 -3.76 14.49 -10.04
CA GLN A 99 -3.15 15.53 -10.87
C GLN A 99 -1.92 16.14 -10.20
N GLY A 100 -1.99 16.46 -8.90
CA GLY A 100 -0.85 16.98 -8.13
C GLY A 100 0.33 16.01 -8.04
N LEU A 101 0.08 14.70 -8.20
CA LEU A 101 1.12 13.67 -8.29
C LEU A 101 1.57 13.38 -9.73
N ASN A 102 1.07 14.11 -10.74
CA ASN A 102 1.31 13.85 -12.17
C ASN A 102 0.94 12.42 -12.62
N LEU A 103 -0.06 11.81 -11.97
CA LEU A 103 -0.53 10.45 -12.29
C LEU A 103 -1.63 10.45 -13.35
N ILE A 104 -2.34 11.58 -13.50
CA ILE A 104 -3.35 11.82 -14.53
C ILE A 104 -3.18 13.25 -15.09
N LYS A 105 -3.70 13.48 -16.30
CA LYS A 105 -3.82 14.79 -16.93
C LYS A 105 -5.19 15.39 -16.59
#